data_AF-A0A3N5RXM0-F1
#
_entry.id   AF-A0A3N5RXM0-F1
#
_cell.length_a   1.000
_cell.length_b   1.000
_cell.length_c   1.000
_cell.angle_alpha   90.00
_cell.angle_beta   90.00
_cell.angle_gamma   90.00
#
_symmetry.space_group_name_H-M   'P 1'
#
loop_
_entity.id
_entity.type
_entity.pdbx_description
1 polymer ?
#
loop_
_entity_poly.entity_id
_entity_poly.type
_entity_poly.pdbx_seq_one_letter_code
_entity_poly.pdbx_strand_id
1 'polypeptide(L)'
;MKTNGWVAASQRVYRWLLHLYPQIYRATYEAEMFHVFTDQCREAHKQGGRLSILSLWLRTLVDVTTSLVREHLSDPRARLGLLEAAPNEPLPWKGVLLVLIPGLIFFVSQVEQVTSDNDWFFLVFHRGAYFLILPVLLVWLLTRHFPVWGLIPLGLLYETLWNYSQRFDLGSLPFIGHFFFEDTVVVFGTEMGIYTLKYLLGAFTSVVLSGALIWYHIRRGQIPRRAWKWLGLFGLLIILEIAGEMYLYADWWTEQGMREYFLQIPIWDLYQSLPFLLLVFTGLFFARKHGGLTFLIILGYLLPTILFGRYGRYGSAEEPIPFYVVSLAVLVYRFMVALVAPVWLVRAASIPGRQRAAAIPVAIAILCHMSLNFIGSLAWAGAIGYPATLFELVMNSWGQLIIAAGLGLAVTLYLPRERDQVTTAPPALVAAAE
;
A
#
# COMPACT_ATOMS: atom_id res chain seq x y z
N MET A 1 -35.91 23.59 22.39
CA MET A 1 -35.83 22.33 21.62
C MET A 1 -34.44 21.75 21.76
N LYS A 2 -34.27 20.53 22.29
CA LYS A 2 -32.97 19.86 22.29
C LYS A 2 -32.64 19.46 20.85
N THR A 3 -31.59 20.04 20.28
CA THR A 3 -31.09 19.64 18.96
C THR A 3 -30.58 18.21 19.04
N ASN A 4 -31.10 17.33 18.18
CA ASN A 4 -30.63 15.94 18.13
C ASN A 4 -29.15 15.91 17.77
N GLY A 5 -28.33 15.30 18.65
CA GLY A 5 -26.87 15.28 18.51
C GLY A 5 -26.38 14.73 17.16
N TRP A 6 -27.12 13.79 16.57
CA TRP A 6 -26.83 13.19 15.26
C TRP A 6 -26.96 14.18 14.09
N VAL A 7 -27.98 15.04 14.11
CA VAL A 7 -28.18 16.06 13.06
C VAL A 7 -27.06 17.11 13.17
N ALA A 8 -26.75 17.56 14.40
CA ALA A 8 -25.68 18.52 14.63
C ALA A 8 -24.27 17.96 14.29
N ALA A 9 -24.04 16.67 14.53
CA ALA A 9 -22.83 15.99 14.08
C ALA A 9 -22.76 15.92 12.56
N SER A 10 -23.86 15.52 11.91
CA SER A 10 -23.93 15.43 10.45
C SER A 10 -23.67 16.77 9.76
N GLN A 11 -24.28 17.85 10.25
CA GLN A 11 -24.03 19.20 9.75
C GLN A 11 -22.56 19.62 9.85
N ARG A 12 -21.88 19.30 10.96
CA ARG A 12 -20.44 19.60 11.11
C ARG A 12 -19.59 18.86 10.08
N VAL A 13 -19.87 17.57 9.87
CA VAL A 13 -19.15 16.76 8.87
C VAL A 13 -19.42 17.28 7.46
N TYR A 14 -20.66 17.62 7.13
CA TYR A 14 -21.00 18.12 5.80
C TYR A 14 -20.37 19.49 5.51
N ARG A 15 -20.37 20.42 6.48
CA ARG A 15 -19.67 21.69 6.34
C ARG A 15 -18.17 21.49 6.11
N TRP A 16 -17.56 20.51 6.77
CA TRP A 16 -16.17 20.16 6.51
C TRP A 16 -15.98 19.59 5.09
N LEU A 17 -16.89 18.74 4.60
CA LEU A 17 -16.88 18.23 3.21
C LEU A 17 -16.98 19.36 2.16
N LEU A 18 -17.76 20.41 2.42
CA LEU A 18 -17.87 21.55 1.50
C LEU A 18 -16.54 22.30 1.29
N HIS A 19 -15.57 22.17 2.21
CA HIS A 19 -14.23 22.75 2.03
C HIS A 19 -13.41 22.04 0.94
N LEU A 20 -13.88 20.90 0.43
CA LEU A 20 -13.20 20.17 -0.63
C LEU A 20 -13.55 20.71 -2.04
N TYR A 21 -14.62 21.50 -2.19
CA TYR A 21 -14.99 22.14 -3.46
C TYR A 21 -14.00 23.25 -3.84
N PRO A 22 -13.86 23.56 -5.14
CA PRO A 22 -13.10 24.73 -5.59
C PRO A 22 -13.57 26.00 -4.89
N GLN A 23 -12.64 26.91 -4.55
CA GLN A 23 -12.96 28.12 -3.79
C GLN A 23 -14.04 28.98 -4.47
N ILE A 24 -13.99 29.09 -5.80
CA ILE A 24 -14.96 29.86 -6.59
C ILE A 24 -16.36 29.24 -6.44
N TYR A 25 -16.46 27.93 -6.64
CA TYR A 25 -17.72 27.20 -6.53
C TYR A 25 -18.31 27.30 -5.12
N ARG A 26 -17.45 27.11 -4.10
CA ARG A 26 -17.84 27.23 -2.70
C ARG A 26 -18.36 28.62 -2.36
N ALA A 27 -17.72 29.68 -2.85
CA ALA A 27 -18.16 31.06 -2.60
C ALA A 27 -19.58 31.34 -3.14
N THR A 28 -20.03 30.59 -4.14
CA THR A 28 -21.34 30.76 -4.76
C THR A 28 -22.42 29.83 -4.20
N TYR A 29 -22.07 28.59 -3.80
CA TYR A 29 -23.06 27.56 -3.51
C TYR A 29 -22.97 26.93 -2.11
N GLU A 30 -21.99 27.30 -1.28
CA GLU A 30 -21.79 26.67 0.04
C GLU A 30 -23.02 26.78 0.95
N ALA A 31 -23.65 27.96 1.00
CA ALA A 31 -24.78 28.22 1.88
C ALA A 31 -25.99 27.38 1.47
N GLU A 32 -26.32 27.39 0.17
CA GLU A 32 -27.45 26.68 -0.42
C GLU A 32 -27.30 25.17 -0.24
N MET A 33 -26.13 24.61 -0.55
CA MET A 33 -25.83 23.19 -0.35
C MET A 33 -25.97 22.78 1.12
N PHE A 34 -25.44 23.61 2.03
CA PHE A 34 -25.53 23.37 3.47
C PHE A 34 -26.98 23.41 3.99
N HIS A 35 -27.79 24.33 3.47
CA HIS A 35 -29.21 24.45 3.80
C HIS A 35 -29.99 23.22 3.34
N VAL A 36 -29.84 22.81 2.08
CA VAL A 36 -30.52 21.62 1.53
C VAL A 36 -30.17 20.36 2.33
N PHE A 37 -28.88 20.15 2.63
CA PHE A 37 -28.46 19.00 3.43
C PHE A 37 -29.02 19.02 4.86
N THR A 38 -29.08 20.21 5.47
CA THR A 38 -29.67 20.39 6.81
C THR A 38 -31.14 19.98 6.83
N ASP A 39 -31.91 20.38 5.82
CA ASP A 39 -33.32 20.04 5.75
C ASP A 39 -33.54 18.56 5.44
N GLN A 40 -32.72 17.96 4.56
CA GLN A 40 -32.71 16.51 4.34
C GLN A 40 -32.39 15.72 5.63
N CYS A 41 -31.45 16.19 6.45
CA CYS A 41 -31.13 15.54 7.74
C CYS A 41 -32.30 15.61 8.72
N ARG A 42 -33.00 16.75 8.79
CA ARG A 42 -34.18 16.90 9.66
C ARG A 42 -35.30 15.97 9.23
N GLU A 43 -35.52 15.84 7.93
CA GLU A 43 -36.56 15.00 7.37
C GLU A 43 -36.23 13.50 7.52
N ALA A 44 -35.02 13.08 7.17
CA ALA A 44 -34.56 11.71 7.37
C ALA A 44 -34.67 11.28 8.84
N HIS A 45 -34.35 12.17 9.79
CA HIS A 45 -34.52 11.91 11.21
C HIS A 45 -36.00 11.69 11.59
N LYS A 46 -36.93 12.47 11.04
CA LYS A 46 -38.37 12.30 11.29
C LYS A 46 -38.91 10.98 10.75
N GLN A 47 -38.40 10.53 9.60
CA GLN A 47 -38.92 9.35 8.90
C GLN A 47 -38.43 8.01 9.47
N GLY A 48 -37.18 7.91 9.92
CA GLY A 48 -36.64 6.63 10.43
C GLY A 48 -35.44 6.78 11.35
N GLY A 49 -35.31 7.95 12.00
CA GLY A 49 -34.27 8.19 13.00
C GLY A 49 -32.86 8.02 12.46
N ARG A 50 -32.07 7.12 13.08
CA ARG A 50 -30.63 6.96 12.80
C ARG A 50 -30.35 6.24 11.49
N LEU A 51 -31.11 5.20 11.15
CA LEU A 51 -30.89 4.41 9.93
C LEU A 51 -31.15 5.23 8.66
N SER A 52 -32.19 6.06 8.67
CA SER A 52 -32.49 6.98 7.57
C SER A 52 -31.40 8.03 7.37
N ILE A 53 -30.78 8.53 8.45
CA ILE A 53 -29.63 9.45 8.35
C ILE A 53 -28.41 8.73 7.74
N LEU A 54 -28.14 7.49 8.12
CA LEU A 54 -27.06 6.70 7.52
C LEU A 54 -27.28 6.46 6.03
N SER A 55 -28.51 6.10 5.62
CA SER A 55 -28.87 5.94 4.22
C SER A 55 -28.75 7.26 3.44
N LEU A 56 -29.15 8.39 4.04
CA LEU A 56 -28.96 9.71 3.46
C LEU A 56 -27.48 9.99 3.22
N TRP A 57 -26.64 9.73 4.21
CA TRP A 57 -25.19 9.92 4.10
C TRP A 57 -24.56 9.13 2.96
N LEU A 58 -24.94 7.87 2.76
CA LEU A 58 -24.45 7.07 1.63
C LEU A 58 -24.79 7.74 0.30
N ARG A 59 -26.02 8.20 0.13
CA ARG A 59 -26.46 8.91 -1.08
C ARG A 59 -25.75 10.25 -1.26
N THR A 60 -25.67 11.05 -0.19
CA THR A 60 -24.99 12.36 -0.21
C THR A 60 -23.51 12.22 -0.50
N LEU A 61 -22.82 11.18 0.01
CA LEU A 61 -21.40 10.96 -0.29
C LEU A 61 -21.16 10.67 -1.77
N VAL A 62 -22.02 9.87 -2.39
CA VAL A 62 -21.96 9.61 -3.85
C VAL A 62 -22.20 10.90 -4.64
N ASP A 63 -23.23 11.67 -4.29
CA ASP A 63 -23.55 12.93 -4.95
C ASP A 63 -22.46 14.01 -4.78
N VAL A 64 -21.94 14.16 -3.57
CA VAL A 64 -20.83 15.08 -3.26
C VAL A 64 -19.58 14.66 -4.02
N THR A 65 -19.25 13.36 -4.04
CA THR A 65 -18.04 12.89 -4.75
C THR A 65 -18.16 13.14 -6.25
N THR A 66 -19.31 12.85 -6.86
CA THR A 66 -19.52 13.04 -8.31
C THR A 66 -19.53 14.53 -8.69
N SER A 67 -20.24 15.37 -7.94
CA SER A 67 -20.26 16.82 -8.18
C SER A 67 -18.90 17.46 -7.90
N LEU A 68 -18.21 17.08 -6.83
CA LEU A 68 -16.86 17.56 -6.54
C LEU A 68 -15.88 17.23 -7.66
N VAL A 69 -15.91 15.99 -8.18
CA VAL A 69 -15.09 15.58 -9.33
C VAL A 69 -15.43 16.44 -10.54
N ARG A 70 -16.72 16.61 -10.85
CA ARG A 70 -17.19 17.39 -12.00
C ARG A 70 -16.74 18.85 -11.94
N GLU A 71 -16.87 19.50 -10.78
CA GLU A 71 -16.51 20.91 -10.62
C GLU A 71 -15.00 21.12 -10.69
N HIS A 72 -14.21 20.23 -10.08
CA HIS A 72 -12.76 20.27 -10.26
C HIS A 72 -12.37 20.04 -11.73
N LEU A 73 -13.02 19.09 -12.42
CA LEU A 73 -12.81 18.84 -13.85
C LEU A 73 -13.11 20.05 -14.74
N SER A 74 -14.13 20.82 -14.37
CA SER A 74 -14.60 21.98 -15.14
C SER A 74 -13.75 23.24 -14.94
N ASP A 75 -12.90 23.31 -13.91
CA ASP A 75 -12.01 24.45 -13.67
C ASP A 75 -11.00 24.63 -14.83
N PRO A 76 -11.05 25.75 -15.58
CA PRO A 76 -10.15 26.04 -16.70
C PRO A 76 -8.68 26.05 -16.29
N ARG A 77 -8.36 26.46 -15.05
CA ARG A 77 -6.99 26.49 -14.53
C ARG A 77 -6.41 25.10 -14.34
N ALA A 78 -7.28 24.08 -14.27
CA ALA A 78 -6.89 22.70 -14.08
C ALA A 78 -6.68 21.91 -15.38
N ARG A 79 -6.69 22.56 -16.56
CA ARG A 79 -6.37 21.92 -17.86
C ARG A 79 -4.87 21.75 -18.11
N LEU A 80 -4.02 22.57 -17.49
CA LEU A 80 -2.56 22.55 -17.68
C LEU A 80 -1.80 21.82 -16.56
N GLY A 81 -2.39 21.67 -15.37
CA GLY A 81 -1.73 21.08 -14.19
C GLY A 81 -2.00 19.59 -13.91
N LEU A 82 -2.57 18.85 -14.87
CA LEU A 82 -3.01 17.46 -14.64
C LEU A 82 -1.86 16.47 -14.42
N LEU A 83 -0.61 16.83 -14.78
CA LEU A 83 0.49 15.88 -14.91
C LEU A 83 1.72 16.20 -14.06
N GLU A 84 1.91 17.46 -13.66
CA GLU A 84 3.12 17.90 -12.98
C GLU A 84 2.76 18.77 -11.78
N ALA A 85 2.80 18.17 -10.59
CA ALA A 85 2.98 18.95 -9.37
C ALA A 85 4.47 19.29 -9.28
N ALA A 86 4.80 20.55 -9.04
CA ALA A 86 6.16 20.88 -8.66
C ALA A 86 6.52 20.11 -7.37
N PRO A 87 7.79 19.73 -7.18
CA PRO A 87 8.21 19.03 -5.97
C PRO A 87 7.79 19.82 -4.72
N ASN A 88 7.05 19.18 -3.81
CA ASN A 88 6.52 19.77 -2.56
C ASN A 88 5.34 20.75 -2.72
N GLU A 89 4.72 20.84 -3.90
CA GLU A 89 3.44 21.54 -4.05
C GLU A 89 2.24 20.59 -3.83
N PRO A 90 1.10 21.11 -3.33
CA PRO A 90 -0.12 20.31 -3.26
C PRO A 90 -0.52 19.88 -4.66
N LEU A 91 -0.72 18.57 -4.85
CA LEU A 91 -1.37 18.12 -6.07
C LEU A 91 -2.76 18.78 -6.18
N PRO A 92 -3.17 19.17 -7.39
CA PRO A 92 -4.54 19.56 -7.64
C PRO A 92 -5.48 18.41 -7.26
N TRP A 93 -6.71 18.72 -6.87
CA TRP A 93 -7.70 17.70 -6.48
C TRP A 93 -7.92 16.64 -7.57
N LYS A 94 -7.76 16.98 -8.85
CA LYS A 94 -7.73 15.99 -9.94
C LYS A 94 -6.63 14.95 -9.77
N GLY A 95 -5.41 15.40 -9.45
CA GLY A 95 -4.28 14.51 -9.17
C GLY A 95 -4.54 13.64 -7.94
N VAL A 96 -5.13 14.22 -6.88
CA VAL A 96 -5.59 13.45 -5.70
C VAL A 96 -6.59 12.37 -6.12
N LEU A 97 -7.62 12.72 -6.87
CA LEU A 97 -8.65 11.78 -7.32
C LEU A 97 -8.05 10.67 -8.19
N LEU A 98 -7.13 10.99 -9.11
CA LEU A 98 -6.43 10.00 -9.93
C LEU A 98 -5.58 9.04 -9.08
N VAL A 99 -4.90 9.55 -8.06
CA VAL A 99 -4.17 8.72 -7.08
C VAL A 99 -5.14 7.80 -6.33
N LEU A 100 -6.36 8.23 -6.04
CA LEU A 100 -7.33 7.44 -5.27
C LEU A 100 -8.04 6.35 -6.08
N ILE A 101 -8.12 6.46 -7.40
CA ILE A 101 -8.86 5.49 -8.24
C ILE A 101 -8.43 4.04 -8.00
N PRO A 102 -7.12 3.69 -8.05
CA PRO A 102 -6.67 2.33 -7.74
C PRO A 102 -7.11 1.85 -6.37
N GLY A 103 -6.95 2.72 -5.36
CA GLY A 103 -7.36 2.41 -4.00
C GLY A 103 -8.86 2.16 -3.88
N LEU A 104 -9.68 3.01 -4.49
CA LEU A 104 -11.13 2.89 -4.47
C LEU A 104 -11.61 1.60 -5.15
N ILE A 105 -11.04 1.24 -6.30
CA ILE A 105 -11.38 0.00 -7.01
C ILE A 105 -11.11 -1.22 -6.13
N PHE A 106 -9.94 -1.28 -5.50
CA PHE A 106 -9.59 -2.38 -4.59
C PHE A 106 -10.44 -2.37 -3.32
N PHE A 107 -10.78 -1.21 -2.79
CA PHE A 107 -11.65 -1.10 -1.62
C PHE A 107 -13.07 -1.60 -1.92
N VAL A 108 -13.67 -1.19 -3.03
CA VAL A 108 -15.01 -1.65 -3.45
C VAL A 108 -15.00 -3.16 -3.72
N SER A 109 -13.97 -3.65 -4.40
CA SER A 109 -13.76 -5.08 -4.66
C SER A 109 -13.72 -5.90 -3.36
N GLN A 110 -13.19 -5.31 -2.29
CA GLN A 110 -13.06 -5.93 -0.98
C GLN A 110 -14.33 -5.87 -0.15
N VAL A 111 -15.08 -4.77 -0.23
CA VAL A 111 -16.44 -4.71 0.32
C VAL A 111 -17.26 -5.84 -0.29
N GLU A 112 -17.19 -6.02 -1.61
CA GLU A 112 -17.88 -7.13 -2.27
C GLU A 112 -17.41 -8.50 -1.76
N GLN A 113 -16.10 -8.75 -1.64
CA GLN A 113 -15.58 -10.02 -1.11
C GLN A 113 -16.23 -10.38 0.24
N VAL A 114 -16.44 -9.36 1.10
CA VAL A 114 -17.07 -9.53 2.42
C VAL A 114 -18.60 -9.66 2.32
N THR A 115 -19.25 -8.98 1.38
CA THR A 115 -20.73 -8.93 1.31
C THR A 115 -21.38 -9.93 0.35
N SER A 116 -20.63 -10.50 -0.59
CA SER A 116 -21.17 -11.23 -1.75
C SER A 116 -20.32 -12.46 -2.08
N ASP A 117 -20.97 -13.53 -2.56
CA ASP A 117 -20.30 -14.77 -2.99
C ASP A 117 -19.64 -14.67 -4.37
N ASN A 118 -19.57 -13.46 -4.95
CA ASN A 118 -19.00 -13.27 -6.27
C ASN A 118 -17.46 -13.29 -6.26
N ASP A 119 -16.89 -14.10 -7.15
CA ASP A 119 -15.44 -14.24 -7.32
C ASP A 119 -14.77 -13.09 -8.11
N TRP A 120 -15.50 -12.06 -8.55
CA TRP A 120 -14.91 -10.98 -9.36
C TRP A 120 -13.83 -10.20 -8.60
N PHE A 121 -13.83 -10.27 -7.26
CA PHE A 121 -12.72 -9.76 -6.44
C PHE A 121 -11.37 -10.32 -6.91
N PHE A 122 -11.27 -11.63 -7.17
CA PHE A 122 -10.04 -12.26 -7.67
C PHE A 122 -9.63 -11.72 -9.04
N LEU A 123 -10.60 -11.38 -9.88
CA LEU A 123 -10.32 -10.77 -11.18
C LEU A 123 -9.71 -9.38 -11.01
N VAL A 124 -10.25 -8.53 -10.15
CA VAL A 124 -9.64 -7.21 -9.87
C VAL A 124 -8.30 -7.35 -9.20
N PHE A 125 -8.19 -8.28 -8.27
CA PHE A 125 -6.95 -8.55 -7.56
C PHE A 125 -5.82 -8.95 -8.52
N HIS A 126 -6.09 -9.92 -9.40
CA HIS A 126 -5.08 -10.46 -10.30
C HIS A 126 -4.89 -9.64 -11.57
N ARG A 127 -5.94 -8.96 -12.07
CA ARG A 127 -5.90 -8.28 -13.38
C ARG A 127 -6.02 -6.76 -13.29
N GLY A 128 -6.59 -6.23 -12.22
CA GLY A 128 -6.79 -4.79 -12.04
C GLY A 128 -5.49 -4.00 -12.12
N ALA A 129 -4.39 -4.57 -11.61
CA ALA A 129 -3.04 -4.02 -11.74
C ALA A 129 -2.65 -3.68 -13.18
N TYR A 130 -2.81 -4.65 -14.08
CA TYR A 130 -2.43 -4.50 -15.48
C TYR A 130 -3.30 -3.44 -16.16
N PHE A 131 -4.60 -3.39 -15.87
CA PHE A 131 -5.46 -2.37 -16.46
C PHE A 131 -5.15 -0.96 -15.93
N LEU A 132 -4.82 -0.83 -14.64
CA LEU A 132 -4.53 0.46 -14.02
C LEU A 132 -3.18 1.03 -14.45
N ILE A 133 -2.19 0.20 -14.79
CA ILE A 133 -0.88 0.68 -15.26
C ILE A 133 -0.90 1.10 -16.73
N LEU A 134 -1.77 0.55 -17.59
CA LEU A 134 -1.84 0.92 -19.01
C LEU A 134 -1.95 2.43 -19.27
N PRO A 135 -2.89 3.19 -18.66
CA PRO A 135 -2.97 4.63 -18.86
C PRO A 135 -1.72 5.36 -18.35
N VAL A 136 -1.08 4.86 -17.27
CA VAL A 136 0.18 5.40 -16.75
C VAL A 136 1.28 5.28 -17.78
N LEU A 137 1.44 4.09 -18.38
CA LEU A 137 2.46 3.82 -19.38
C LEU A 137 2.22 4.63 -20.65
N LEU A 138 0.96 4.78 -21.08
CA LEU A 138 0.61 5.61 -22.23
C LEU A 138 1.01 7.07 -21.99
N VAL A 139 0.64 7.63 -20.84
CA VAL A 139 1.03 9.01 -20.48
C VAL A 139 2.53 9.12 -20.36
N TRP A 140 3.21 8.16 -19.74
CA TRP A 140 4.67 8.16 -19.62
C TRP A 140 5.36 8.08 -20.99
N LEU A 141 4.86 7.26 -21.92
CA LEU A 141 5.38 7.15 -23.28
C LEU A 141 5.22 8.46 -24.06
N LEU A 142 4.04 9.09 -23.97
CA LEU A 142 3.71 10.32 -24.70
C LEU A 142 4.45 11.54 -24.15
N THR A 143 4.53 11.65 -22.83
CA THR A 143 5.11 12.84 -22.17
C THR A 143 6.58 12.68 -21.83
N ARG A 144 7.12 11.44 -21.85
CA ARG A 144 8.42 11.05 -21.28
C ARG A 144 8.59 11.34 -19.79
N HIS A 145 7.48 11.67 -19.10
CA HIS A 145 7.46 11.97 -17.67
C HIS A 145 6.52 11.00 -16.96
N PHE A 146 7.03 10.31 -15.94
CA PHE A 146 6.19 9.41 -15.15
C PHE A 146 5.23 10.24 -14.29
N PRO A 147 3.90 10.02 -14.38
CA PRO A 147 2.93 10.80 -13.62
C PRO A 147 2.87 10.34 -12.16
N VAL A 148 2.62 11.29 -11.23
CA VAL A 148 2.55 10.99 -9.78
C VAL A 148 1.44 9.98 -9.46
N TRP A 149 0.29 10.07 -10.13
CA TRP A 149 -0.81 9.12 -9.93
C TRP A 149 -0.48 7.71 -10.43
N GLY A 150 0.58 7.56 -11.22
CA GLY A 150 1.11 6.27 -11.63
C GLY A 150 1.93 5.54 -10.56
N LEU A 151 2.27 6.20 -9.45
CA LEU A 151 3.09 5.60 -8.39
C LEU A 151 2.35 4.47 -7.65
N ILE A 152 1.06 4.64 -7.34
CA ILE A 152 0.25 3.55 -6.74
C ILE A 152 0.11 2.36 -7.72
N PRO A 153 -0.34 2.54 -8.98
CA PRO A 153 -0.37 1.46 -9.95
C PRO A 153 0.98 0.77 -10.15
N LEU A 154 2.10 1.49 -10.06
CA LEU A 154 3.44 0.91 -10.18
C LEU A 154 3.75 -0.05 -9.03
N GLY A 155 3.52 0.37 -7.79
CA GLY A 155 3.70 -0.48 -6.63
C GLY A 155 2.78 -1.70 -6.65
N LEU A 156 1.55 -1.49 -7.10
CA LEU A 156 0.56 -2.55 -7.23
C LEU A 156 0.92 -3.54 -8.35
N LEU A 157 1.38 -3.05 -9.50
CA LEU A 157 1.92 -3.89 -10.56
C LEU A 157 3.12 -4.70 -10.05
N TYR A 158 4.03 -4.06 -9.33
CA TYR A 158 5.19 -4.73 -8.76
C TYR A 158 4.78 -5.92 -7.88
N GLU A 159 3.85 -5.70 -6.95
CA GLU A 159 3.37 -6.74 -6.05
C GLU A 159 2.59 -7.85 -6.79
N THR A 160 1.78 -7.48 -7.78
CA THR A 160 1.08 -8.49 -8.60
C THR A 160 2.03 -9.30 -9.47
N LEU A 161 3.06 -8.70 -10.06
CA LEU A 161 4.08 -9.43 -10.82
C LEU A 161 4.85 -10.38 -9.91
N TRP A 162 5.18 -9.94 -8.69
CA TRP A 162 5.88 -10.78 -7.74
C TRP A 162 5.02 -11.98 -7.30
N ASN A 163 3.80 -11.73 -6.82
CA ASN A 163 2.86 -12.78 -6.44
C ASN A 163 2.46 -13.68 -7.60
N TYR A 164 2.31 -13.12 -8.81
CA TYR A 164 2.03 -13.92 -10.00
C TYR A 164 3.22 -14.80 -10.35
N SER A 165 4.45 -14.30 -10.18
CA SER A 165 5.64 -15.12 -10.38
C SER A 165 5.60 -16.35 -9.48
N GLN A 166 5.14 -16.29 -8.21
CA GLN A 166 4.94 -17.47 -7.34
C GLN A 166 3.98 -18.51 -7.93
N ARG A 167 2.96 -18.10 -8.68
CA ARG A 167 1.97 -19.00 -9.29
C ARG A 167 2.31 -19.43 -10.71
N PHE A 168 3.23 -18.71 -11.35
CA PHE A 168 3.61 -18.97 -12.72
C PHE A 168 4.42 -20.26 -12.82
N ASP A 169 3.88 -21.25 -13.51
CA ASP A 169 4.58 -22.51 -13.76
C ASP A 169 5.58 -22.31 -14.89
N LEU A 170 6.88 -22.36 -14.57
CA LEU A 170 7.95 -22.26 -15.57
C LEU A 170 7.88 -23.40 -16.59
N GLY A 171 7.33 -24.56 -16.20
CA GLY A 171 7.09 -25.70 -17.09
C GLY A 171 6.04 -25.40 -18.17
N SER A 172 5.13 -24.46 -17.92
CA SER A 172 4.08 -24.08 -18.88
C SER A 172 4.57 -23.20 -20.05
N LEU A 173 5.79 -22.66 -19.98
CA LEU A 173 6.36 -21.85 -21.05
C LEU A 173 6.88 -22.74 -22.18
N PRO A 174 6.43 -22.58 -23.44
CA PRO A 174 6.73 -23.54 -24.51
C PRO A 174 8.22 -23.69 -24.84
N PHE A 175 9.02 -22.63 -24.67
CA PHE A 175 10.48 -22.69 -24.89
C PHE A 175 11.25 -23.20 -23.67
N ILE A 176 10.74 -22.93 -22.48
CA ILE A 176 11.41 -23.25 -21.22
C ILE A 176 11.06 -24.68 -20.81
N GLY A 177 9.78 -25.07 -20.84
CA GLY A 177 9.28 -26.38 -20.43
C GLY A 177 10.02 -27.58 -21.04
N HIS A 178 10.60 -27.45 -22.24
CA HIS A 178 11.44 -28.49 -22.82
C HIS A 178 12.74 -28.77 -22.03
N PHE A 179 13.28 -27.78 -21.33
CA PHE A 179 14.43 -27.92 -20.42
C PHE A 179 14.03 -28.37 -19.01
N PHE A 180 12.74 -28.35 -18.68
CA PHE A 180 12.20 -28.58 -17.33
C PHE A 180 11.18 -29.74 -17.30
N PHE A 181 11.32 -30.71 -18.22
CA PHE A 181 10.49 -31.92 -18.21
C PHE A 181 10.82 -32.88 -17.05
N GLU A 182 12.00 -32.75 -16.46
CA GLU A 182 12.37 -33.44 -15.23
C GLU A 182 12.08 -32.52 -14.04
N ASP A 183 11.46 -33.07 -12.99
CA ASP A 183 11.07 -32.32 -11.78
C ASP A 183 12.27 -31.70 -11.03
N THR A 184 13.49 -32.07 -11.41
CA THR A 184 14.75 -31.63 -10.82
C THR A 184 15.71 -31.06 -11.86
N VAL A 185 16.49 -30.06 -11.44
CA VAL A 185 17.58 -29.46 -12.23
C VAL A 185 18.84 -29.49 -11.39
N VAL A 186 19.95 -29.95 -11.96
CA VAL A 186 21.25 -29.95 -11.29
C VAL A 186 21.87 -28.56 -11.39
N VAL A 187 21.89 -27.83 -10.28
CA VAL A 187 22.53 -26.51 -10.18
C VAL A 187 23.71 -26.61 -9.21
N PHE A 188 24.92 -26.32 -9.71
CA PHE A 188 26.19 -26.48 -8.97
C PHE A 188 26.39 -27.90 -8.37
N GLY A 189 25.97 -28.94 -9.10
CA GLY A 189 26.11 -30.33 -8.65
C GLY A 189 25.12 -30.77 -7.57
N THR A 190 24.10 -29.95 -7.28
CA THR A 190 22.98 -30.32 -6.40
C THR A 190 21.70 -30.41 -7.21
N GLU A 191 20.97 -31.52 -7.10
CA GLU A 191 19.62 -31.66 -7.64
C GLU A 191 18.67 -30.73 -6.86
N MET A 192 18.02 -29.80 -7.56
CA MET A 192 17.02 -28.91 -7.00
C MET A 192 15.70 -29.08 -7.72
N GLY A 193 14.60 -29.13 -6.97
CA GLY A 193 13.27 -29.07 -7.58
C GLY A 193 13.05 -27.75 -8.33
N ILE A 194 12.29 -27.80 -9.43
CA ILE A 194 11.92 -26.61 -10.23
C ILE A 194 11.33 -25.51 -9.35
N TYR A 195 10.52 -25.91 -8.36
CA TYR A 195 9.94 -25.01 -7.37
C TYR A 195 11.04 -24.24 -6.61
N THR A 196 12.00 -24.92 -6.00
CA THR A 196 13.12 -24.28 -5.28
C THR A 196 13.96 -23.38 -6.19
N LEU A 197 14.25 -23.84 -7.41
CA LEU A 197 15.03 -23.06 -8.38
C LEU A 197 14.36 -21.74 -8.74
N LYS A 198 13.03 -21.74 -8.86
CA LYS A 198 12.25 -20.54 -9.15
C LYS A 198 12.37 -19.49 -8.03
N TYR A 199 12.25 -19.89 -6.76
CA TYR A 199 12.44 -18.98 -5.63
C TYR A 199 13.89 -18.50 -5.55
N LEU A 200 14.85 -19.39 -5.80
CA LEU A 200 16.26 -19.04 -5.84
C LEU A 200 16.54 -17.97 -6.89
N LEU A 201 16.00 -18.12 -8.10
CA LEU A 201 16.19 -17.16 -9.20
C LEU A 201 15.57 -15.81 -8.87
N GLY A 202 14.37 -15.81 -8.27
CA GLY A 202 13.71 -14.58 -7.80
C GLY A 202 14.53 -13.88 -6.72
N ALA A 203 14.93 -14.60 -5.67
CA ALA A 203 15.76 -14.06 -4.59
C ALA A 203 17.09 -13.51 -5.13
N PHE A 204 17.77 -14.28 -5.97
CA PHE A 204 19.02 -13.87 -6.61
C PHE A 204 18.87 -12.60 -7.44
N THR A 205 17.82 -12.51 -8.26
CA THR A 205 17.53 -11.32 -9.07
C THR A 205 17.32 -10.10 -8.16
N SER A 206 16.55 -10.26 -7.08
CA SER A 206 16.32 -9.17 -6.11
C SER A 206 17.59 -8.75 -5.38
N VAL A 207 18.48 -9.67 -4.99
CA VAL A 207 19.80 -9.35 -4.41
C VAL A 207 20.65 -8.54 -5.39
N VAL A 208 20.80 -9.04 -6.63
CA VAL A 208 21.66 -8.41 -7.64
C VAL A 208 21.18 -7.01 -7.98
N LEU A 209 19.88 -6.85 -8.27
CA LEU A 209 19.30 -5.56 -8.60
C LEU A 209 19.35 -4.59 -7.41
N SER A 210 18.99 -5.04 -6.20
CA SER A 210 19.07 -4.18 -5.01
C SER A 210 20.51 -3.77 -4.73
N GLY A 211 21.47 -4.69 -4.83
CA GLY A 211 22.89 -4.40 -4.68
C GLY A 211 23.40 -3.38 -5.69
N ALA A 212 23.01 -3.51 -6.95
CA ALA A 212 23.34 -2.55 -8.00
C ALA A 212 22.75 -1.15 -7.72
N LEU A 213 21.50 -1.07 -7.27
CA LEU A 213 20.84 0.19 -6.90
C LEU A 213 21.47 0.82 -5.66
N ILE A 214 21.73 0.03 -4.62
CA ILE A 214 22.43 0.47 -3.41
C ILE A 214 23.79 1.04 -3.79
N TRP A 215 24.59 0.30 -4.55
CA TRP A 215 25.91 0.75 -5.02
C TRP A 215 25.84 2.06 -5.82
N TYR A 216 24.90 2.15 -6.76
CA TYR A 216 24.67 3.35 -7.56
C TYR A 216 24.34 4.57 -6.68
N HIS A 217 23.48 4.40 -5.68
CA HIS A 217 23.08 5.48 -4.76
C HIS A 217 24.16 5.84 -3.74
N ILE A 218 24.99 4.88 -3.32
CA ILE A 218 26.20 5.14 -2.50
C ILE A 218 27.17 6.02 -3.27
N ARG A 219 27.48 5.68 -4.54
CA ARG A 219 28.39 6.47 -5.38
C ARG A 219 27.90 7.90 -5.59
N ARG A 220 26.58 8.12 -5.54
CA ARG A 220 25.96 9.45 -5.62
C ARG A 220 25.79 10.16 -4.27
N GLY A 221 26.26 9.57 -3.16
CA GLY A 221 26.14 10.14 -1.82
C GLY A 221 24.70 10.28 -1.32
N GLN A 222 23.76 9.49 -1.87
CA GLN A 222 22.32 9.66 -1.59
C GLN A 222 21.83 8.88 -0.38
N ILE A 223 22.61 7.91 0.12
CA ILE A 223 22.19 7.08 1.25
C ILE A 223 22.69 7.72 2.56
N PRO A 224 21.81 8.25 3.42
CA PRO A 224 22.22 8.84 4.69
C PRO A 224 22.69 7.76 5.67
N ARG A 225 23.57 8.12 6.62
CA ARG A 225 24.06 7.21 7.68
C ARG A 225 22.94 6.49 8.46
N ARG A 226 21.76 7.11 8.60
CA ARG A 226 20.61 6.50 9.29
C ARG A 226 19.95 5.39 8.48
N ALA A 227 19.97 5.46 7.15
CA ALA A 227 19.42 4.43 6.29
C ALA A 227 20.18 3.10 6.47
N TRP A 228 21.50 3.16 6.73
CA TRP A 228 22.29 1.97 7.04
C TRP A 228 21.84 1.23 8.31
N LYS A 229 21.32 1.95 9.31
CA LYS A 229 20.77 1.31 10.52
C LYS A 229 19.49 0.53 10.20
N TRP A 230 18.61 1.12 9.40
CA TRP A 230 17.38 0.45 8.96
C TRP A 230 17.66 -0.71 8.01
N LEU A 231 18.62 -0.57 7.11
CA LEU A 231 19.05 -1.65 6.23
C LEU A 231 19.68 -2.82 7.02
N GLY A 232 20.50 -2.50 8.03
CA GLY A 232 21.06 -3.49 8.94
C GLY A 232 19.98 -4.19 9.78
N LEU A 233 19.01 -3.44 10.30
CA LEU A 233 17.85 -4.01 11.03
C LEU A 233 17.01 -4.90 10.11
N PHE A 234 16.75 -4.47 8.87
CA PHE A 234 16.02 -5.25 7.87
C PHE A 234 16.71 -6.60 7.61
N GLY A 235 18.02 -6.58 7.36
CA GLY A 235 18.80 -7.81 7.16
C GLY A 235 18.86 -8.71 8.41
N LEU A 236 19.02 -8.12 9.60
CA LEU A 236 19.01 -8.87 10.85
C LEU A 236 17.66 -9.57 11.09
N LEU A 237 16.54 -8.89 10.81
CA LEU A 237 15.23 -9.49 10.92
C LEU A 237 15.10 -10.68 9.95
N ILE A 238 15.49 -10.57 8.69
CA ILE A 238 15.46 -11.72 7.77
C ILE A 238 16.26 -12.92 8.32
N ILE A 239 17.47 -12.68 8.85
CA ILE A 239 18.29 -13.76 9.42
C ILE A 239 17.60 -14.43 10.62
N LEU A 240 16.96 -13.64 11.47
CA LEU A 240 16.23 -14.14 12.63
C LEU A 240 14.95 -14.89 12.24
N GLU A 241 14.28 -14.49 11.16
CA GLU A 241 13.15 -15.23 10.58
C GLU A 241 13.59 -16.62 10.16
N ILE A 242 14.62 -16.68 9.31
CA ILE A 242 15.19 -17.93 8.79
C ILE A 242 15.61 -18.85 9.94
N ALA A 243 16.33 -18.30 10.93
CA ALA A 243 16.80 -19.07 12.08
C ALA A 243 15.64 -19.59 12.95
N GLY A 244 14.59 -18.80 13.13
CA GLY A 244 13.43 -19.20 13.91
C GLY A 244 12.56 -20.22 13.18
N GLU A 245 12.38 -20.09 11.86
CA GLU A 245 11.72 -21.13 11.05
C GLU A 245 12.51 -22.43 11.08
N MET A 246 13.84 -22.38 10.87
CA MET A 246 14.70 -23.55 11.02
C MET A 246 14.55 -24.20 12.40
N TYR A 247 14.48 -23.41 13.47
CA TYR A 247 14.27 -23.95 14.81
C TYR A 247 12.89 -24.61 14.97
N LEU A 248 11.81 -24.01 14.47
CA LEU A 248 10.46 -24.57 14.55
C LEU A 248 10.32 -25.89 13.80
N TYR A 249 11.01 -26.02 12.67
CA TYR A 249 11.00 -27.26 11.89
C TYR A 249 12.01 -28.29 12.37
N ALA A 250 12.90 -27.95 13.33
CA ALA A 250 13.96 -28.84 13.78
C ALA A 250 13.45 -30.21 14.28
N ASP A 251 12.34 -30.20 15.01
CA ASP A 251 11.74 -31.41 15.58
C ASP A 251 11.07 -32.32 14.52
N TRP A 252 10.73 -31.76 13.34
CA TRP A 252 10.10 -32.49 12.24
C TRP A 252 11.12 -33.17 11.32
N TRP A 253 12.42 -33.01 11.59
CA TRP A 253 13.49 -33.51 10.75
C TRP A 253 13.88 -34.95 11.05
N THR A 254 13.16 -35.92 10.49
CA THR A 254 13.65 -37.30 10.33
C THR A 254 14.50 -37.45 9.05
N GLU A 255 15.47 -38.38 9.08
CA GLU A 255 16.75 -38.47 8.31
C GLU A 255 16.79 -38.21 6.78
N GLN A 256 15.68 -38.17 6.03
CA GLN A 256 15.73 -38.00 4.57
C GLN A 256 15.30 -36.61 4.04
N GLY A 257 14.52 -35.83 4.79
CA GLY A 257 14.04 -34.52 4.33
C GLY A 257 14.98 -33.33 4.64
N MET A 258 15.95 -33.52 5.54
CA MET A 258 16.67 -32.41 6.18
C MET A 258 17.38 -31.48 5.20
N ARG A 259 18.03 -32.04 4.17
CA ARG A 259 18.84 -31.26 3.23
C ARG A 259 17.99 -30.34 2.35
N GLU A 260 16.82 -30.80 1.93
CA GLU A 260 15.94 -30.02 1.06
C GLU A 260 15.31 -28.86 1.82
N TYR A 261 14.76 -29.11 3.01
CA TYR A 261 14.17 -28.06 3.84
C TYR A 261 15.18 -27.00 4.28
N PHE A 262 16.41 -27.41 4.63
CA PHE A 262 17.45 -26.48 5.06
C PHE A 262 17.84 -25.46 3.96
N LEU A 263 17.74 -25.86 2.69
CA LEU A 263 17.95 -24.95 1.57
C LEU A 263 16.69 -24.15 1.21
N GLN A 264 15.51 -24.76 1.32
CA GLN A 264 14.27 -24.13 0.93
C GLN A 264 13.85 -22.97 1.85
N ILE A 265 14.01 -23.10 3.18
CA ILE A 265 13.60 -22.08 4.14
C ILE A 265 14.30 -20.72 3.86
N PRO A 266 15.64 -20.62 3.81
CA PRO A 266 16.31 -19.36 3.49
C PRO A 266 15.91 -18.80 2.14
N ILE A 267 15.77 -19.66 1.14
CA ILE A 267 15.43 -19.26 -0.23
C ILE A 267 14.03 -18.64 -0.25
N TRP A 268 13.07 -19.25 0.45
CA TRP A 268 11.70 -18.77 0.57
C TRP A 268 11.65 -17.41 1.28
N ASP A 269 12.28 -17.27 2.44
CA ASP A 269 12.25 -16.02 3.23
C ASP A 269 12.93 -14.86 2.50
N LEU A 270 14.07 -15.14 1.86
CA LEU A 270 14.75 -14.16 1.00
C LEU A 270 13.87 -13.76 -0.18
N TYR A 271 13.20 -14.73 -0.81
CA TYR A 271 12.29 -14.45 -1.90
C TYR A 271 11.08 -13.61 -1.46
N GLN A 272 10.52 -13.82 -0.26
CA GLN A 272 9.41 -13.00 0.24
C GLN A 272 9.87 -11.57 0.59
N SER A 273 11.07 -11.42 1.17
CA SER A 273 11.49 -10.15 1.79
C SER A 273 12.26 -9.21 0.84
N LEU A 274 13.15 -9.74 0.00
CA LEU A 274 14.01 -8.93 -0.88
C LEU A 274 13.30 -8.10 -1.96
N PRO A 275 12.13 -8.49 -2.52
CA PRO A 275 11.40 -7.67 -3.48
C PRO A 275 10.96 -6.35 -2.86
N PHE A 276 10.52 -6.38 -1.60
CA PHE A 276 10.18 -5.16 -0.90
C PHE A 276 11.38 -4.22 -0.78
N LEU A 277 12.56 -4.77 -0.48
CA LEU A 277 13.81 -4.00 -0.45
C LEU A 277 14.14 -3.41 -1.84
N LEU A 278 14.01 -4.20 -2.89
CA LEU A 278 14.21 -3.76 -4.28
C LEU A 278 13.25 -2.62 -4.64
N LEU A 279 11.98 -2.71 -4.22
CA LEU A 279 10.99 -1.65 -4.41
C LEU A 279 11.38 -0.36 -3.67
N VAL A 280 11.87 -0.47 -2.43
CA VAL A 280 12.34 0.68 -1.65
C VAL A 280 13.51 1.40 -2.35
N PHE A 281 14.46 0.66 -2.91
CA PHE A 281 15.55 1.29 -3.67
C PHE A 281 15.11 1.80 -5.04
N THR A 282 14.17 1.12 -5.70
CA THR A 282 13.59 1.58 -6.97
C THR A 282 12.85 2.91 -6.78
N GLY A 283 12.14 3.08 -5.65
CA GLY A 283 11.49 4.34 -5.33
C GLY A 283 12.47 5.51 -5.19
N LEU A 284 13.74 5.28 -4.90
CA LEU A 284 14.74 6.35 -4.79
C LEU A 284 14.97 7.11 -6.12
N PHE A 285 14.69 6.50 -7.27
CA PHE A 285 14.67 7.20 -8.56
C PHE A 285 13.55 8.24 -8.63
N PHE A 286 12.40 7.92 -8.05
CA PHE A 286 11.22 8.77 -8.02
C PHE A 286 11.30 9.80 -6.89
N ALA A 287 11.98 9.50 -5.78
CA ALA A 287 12.16 10.39 -4.63
C ALA A 287 12.77 11.75 -5.01
N ARG A 288 13.69 11.77 -5.99
CA ARG A 288 14.26 13.03 -6.49
C ARG A 288 13.23 13.94 -7.14
N LYS A 289 12.31 13.37 -7.92
CA LYS A 289 11.32 14.12 -8.70
C LYS A 289 10.06 14.41 -7.91
N HIS A 290 9.59 13.45 -7.12
CA HIS A 290 8.30 13.48 -6.47
C HIS A 290 8.40 13.65 -4.94
N GLY A 291 9.61 13.69 -4.38
CA GLY A 291 9.83 13.85 -2.94
C GLY A 291 9.09 12.78 -2.13
N GLY A 292 8.40 13.22 -1.08
CA GLY A 292 7.60 12.36 -0.22
C GLY A 292 6.45 11.64 -0.93
N LEU A 293 5.99 12.10 -2.10
CA LEU A 293 4.93 11.41 -2.87
C LEU A 293 5.36 10.03 -3.36
N THR A 294 6.65 9.73 -3.36
CA THR A 294 7.22 8.41 -3.69
C THR A 294 6.68 7.29 -2.80
N PHE A 295 6.23 7.61 -1.58
CA PHE A 295 5.57 6.65 -0.70
C PHE A 295 4.32 6.00 -1.31
N LEU A 296 3.71 6.66 -2.30
CA LEU A 296 2.60 6.08 -3.05
C LEU A 296 2.98 4.75 -3.73
N ILE A 297 4.25 4.54 -4.10
CA ILE A 297 4.73 3.25 -4.61
C ILE A 297 4.57 2.17 -3.54
N ILE A 298 5.05 2.44 -2.32
CA ILE A 298 4.96 1.46 -1.24
C ILE A 298 3.50 1.23 -0.83
N LEU A 299 2.69 2.28 -0.86
CA LEU A 299 1.26 2.16 -0.58
C LEU A 299 0.55 1.28 -1.61
N GLY A 300 0.92 1.38 -2.89
CA GLY A 300 0.45 0.50 -3.95
C GLY A 300 0.85 -0.96 -3.73
N TYR A 301 2.06 -1.20 -3.23
CA TYR A 301 2.55 -2.54 -2.88
C TYR A 301 1.77 -3.17 -1.73
N LEU A 302 1.37 -2.39 -0.73
CA LEU A 302 0.60 -2.89 0.42
C LEU A 302 -0.91 -3.03 0.11
N LEU A 303 -1.38 -2.47 -0.99
CA LEU A 303 -2.79 -2.43 -1.35
C LEU A 303 -3.40 -3.83 -1.66
N PRO A 304 -2.73 -4.71 -2.42
CA PRO A 304 -3.20 -6.06 -2.70
C PRO A 304 -2.75 -7.08 -1.62
N THR A 305 -2.39 -6.68 -0.39
CA THR A 305 -2.21 -7.71 0.64
C THR A 305 -3.56 -8.36 0.93
N ILE A 306 -3.71 -9.65 0.63
CA ILE A 306 -4.95 -10.41 0.91
C ILE A 306 -5.05 -10.58 2.42
N LEU A 307 -6.19 -10.20 2.97
CA LEU A 307 -6.53 -10.56 4.34
C LEU A 307 -7.65 -11.58 4.21
N PHE A 308 -7.38 -12.80 4.67
CA PHE A 308 -8.30 -13.92 4.59
C PHE A 308 -9.49 -13.65 5.51
N GLY A 309 -10.55 -13.08 4.95
CA GLY A 309 -11.88 -13.11 5.54
C GLY A 309 -12.51 -14.45 5.19
N ARG A 310 -12.98 -14.62 3.96
CA ARG A 310 -13.92 -15.68 3.55
C ARG A 310 -13.23 -16.95 3.04
N TYR A 311 -12.93 -17.90 3.92
CA TYR A 311 -12.57 -19.27 3.53
C TYR A 311 -13.23 -20.35 4.42
N GLY A 312 -14.54 -20.24 4.60
CA GLY A 312 -15.39 -21.36 5.03
C GLY A 312 -15.70 -22.30 3.86
N ARG A 313 -14.69 -22.88 3.19
CA ARG A 313 -14.93 -23.90 2.15
C ARG A 313 -15.30 -25.27 2.75
N TYR A 314 -15.08 -25.45 4.05
CA TYR A 314 -15.38 -26.67 4.78
C TYR A 314 -16.65 -26.53 5.60
N GLY A 315 -17.81 -26.37 4.93
CA GLY A 315 -19.19 -26.74 5.31
C GLY A 315 -19.68 -26.87 6.77
N SER A 316 -18.94 -26.49 7.79
CA SER A 316 -19.36 -26.55 9.19
C SER A 316 -20.13 -25.26 9.47
N ALA A 317 -21.44 -25.40 9.67
CA ALA A 317 -22.40 -24.32 9.90
C ALA A 317 -22.15 -23.47 11.16
N GLU A 318 -21.03 -23.64 11.84
CA GLU A 318 -20.60 -22.90 13.02
C GLU A 318 -19.40 -22.04 12.65
N GLU A 319 -19.63 -20.96 11.88
CA GLU A 319 -18.58 -19.97 11.67
C GLU A 319 -18.44 -19.10 12.93
N PRO A 320 -17.27 -19.10 13.60
CA PRO A 320 -17.10 -18.39 14.86
C PRO A 320 -17.08 -16.87 14.64
N ILE A 321 -17.69 -16.14 15.59
CA ILE A 321 -17.71 -14.69 15.79
C ILE A 321 -16.42 -13.91 15.41
N PRO A 322 -15.17 -14.42 15.54
CA PRO A 322 -13.95 -13.79 15.04
C PRO A 322 -14.01 -13.27 13.58
N PHE A 323 -14.84 -13.85 12.72
CA PHE A 323 -14.87 -13.49 11.30
C PHE A 323 -15.29 -12.03 11.03
N TYR A 324 -16.33 -11.54 11.71
CA TYR A 324 -16.83 -10.17 11.51
C TYR A 324 -15.84 -9.12 12.01
N VAL A 325 -15.17 -9.40 13.13
CA VAL A 325 -14.17 -8.50 13.71
C VAL A 325 -12.96 -8.41 12.79
N VAL A 326 -12.47 -9.54 12.29
CA VAL A 326 -11.38 -9.58 11.30
C VAL A 326 -11.82 -8.83 10.03
N SER A 327 -12.99 -9.13 9.48
CA SER A 327 -13.50 -8.48 8.26
C SER A 327 -13.63 -6.96 8.41
N LEU A 328 -14.16 -6.48 9.54
CA LEU A 328 -14.26 -5.03 9.81
C LEU A 328 -12.87 -4.40 9.92
N ALA A 329 -11.97 -5.03 10.65
CA ALA A 329 -10.62 -4.51 10.86
C ALA A 329 -9.86 -4.45 9.51
N VAL A 330 -10.01 -5.47 8.66
CA VAL A 330 -9.53 -5.51 7.27
C VAL A 330 -10.09 -4.35 6.44
N LEU A 331 -11.41 -4.12 6.50
CA LEU A 331 -12.04 -3.01 5.80
C LEU A 331 -11.52 -1.65 6.28
N VAL A 332 -11.32 -1.47 7.59
CA VAL A 332 -10.76 -0.24 8.16
C VAL A 332 -9.33 -0.02 7.67
N TYR A 333 -8.47 -1.04 7.71
CA TYR A 333 -7.11 -0.95 7.18
C TYR A 333 -7.10 -0.59 5.70
N ARG A 334 -7.94 -1.25 4.90
CA ARG A 334 -8.03 -0.96 3.47
C ARG A 334 -8.54 0.45 3.21
N PHE A 335 -9.54 0.91 3.94
CA PHE A 335 -10.00 2.30 3.87
C PHE A 335 -8.85 3.27 4.19
N MET A 336 -8.07 2.97 5.22
CA MET A 336 -6.91 3.78 5.61
C MET A 336 -5.83 3.80 4.53
N VAL A 337 -5.44 2.64 4.00
CA VAL A 337 -4.38 2.51 2.99
C VAL A 337 -4.82 3.02 1.61
N ALA A 338 -6.06 2.75 1.21
CA ALA A 338 -6.57 3.06 -0.12
C ALA A 338 -7.04 4.50 -0.27
N LEU A 339 -7.56 5.12 0.80
CA LEU A 339 -8.22 6.43 0.72
C LEU A 339 -7.60 7.47 1.64
N VAL A 340 -7.41 7.16 2.92
CA VAL A 340 -6.93 8.17 3.89
C VAL A 340 -5.45 8.50 3.70
N ALA A 341 -4.60 7.48 3.59
CA ALA A 341 -3.15 7.64 3.48
C ALA A 341 -2.74 8.39 2.20
N PRO A 342 -3.27 8.09 1.00
CA PRO A 342 -2.93 8.87 -0.19
C PRO A 342 -3.38 10.33 -0.07
N VAL A 343 -4.62 10.60 0.38
CA VAL A 343 -5.11 11.98 0.57
C VAL A 343 -4.21 12.73 1.56
N TRP A 344 -3.92 12.11 2.70
CA TRP A 344 -3.07 12.70 3.70
C TRP A 344 -1.69 12.98 3.12
N LEU A 345 -1.05 12.00 2.50
CA LEU A 345 0.31 12.12 1.99
C LEU A 345 0.42 13.25 0.95
N VAL A 346 -0.57 13.36 0.07
CA VAL A 346 -0.68 14.43 -0.91
C VAL A 346 -0.84 15.81 -0.26
N ARG A 347 -1.59 15.90 0.84
CA ARG A 347 -1.82 17.15 1.59
C ARG A 347 -0.68 17.52 2.54
N ALA A 348 0.00 16.53 3.10
CA ALA A 348 1.17 16.76 3.96
C ALA A 348 2.37 17.21 3.14
N ALA A 349 2.52 16.67 1.93
CA ALA A 349 3.58 17.08 0.99
C ALA A 349 3.51 18.57 0.62
N SER A 350 2.34 19.21 0.75
CA SER A 350 2.13 20.60 0.37
C SER A 350 2.46 21.64 1.44
N ILE A 351 2.81 21.22 2.66
CA ILE A 351 3.07 22.14 3.76
C ILE A 351 4.59 22.23 3.98
N PRO A 352 5.23 23.36 3.62
CA PRO A 352 6.66 23.57 3.86
C PRO A 352 7.02 23.32 5.33
N GLY A 353 8.12 22.63 5.59
CA GLY A 353 8.57 22.30 6.96
C GLY A 353 7.78 21.20 7.67
N ARG A 354 6.70 20.66 7.07
CA ARG A 354 5.93 19.53 7.63
C ARG A 354 6.14 18.21 6.88
N GLN A 355 7.30 17.99 6.28
CA GLN A 355 7.62 16.69 5.66
C GLN A 355 7.51 15.52 6.65
N ARG A 356 7.72 15.76 7.96
CA ARG A 356 7.46 14.76 9.01
C ARG A 356 5.98 14.36 9.13
N ALA A 357 5.05 15.23 8.73
CA ALA A 357 3.63 14.92 8.73
C ALA A 357 3.27 13.86 7.68
N ALA A 358 4.12 13.63 6.65
CA ALA A 358 3.95 12.51 5.72
C ALA A 358 4.38 11.16 6.33
N ALA A 359 5.24 11.16 7.36
CA ALA A 359 5.61 9.94 8.08
C ALA A 359 4.49 9.44 9.02
N ILE A 360 3.59 10.32 9.47
CA ILE A 360 2.46 9.96 10.34
C ILE A 360 1.51 8.96 9.67
N PRO A 361 0.93 9.21 8.47
CA PRO A 361 0.04 8.25 7.84
C PRO A 361 0.74 6.94 7.49
N VAL A 362 2.05 6.98 7.17
CA VAL A 362 2.86 5.77 6.97
C VAL A 362 2.97 4.98 8.28
N ALA A 363 3.29 5.63 9.39
CA ALA A 363 3.35 4.99 10.70
C ALA A 363 1.99 4.41 11.13
N ILE A 364 0.89 5.13 10.87
CA ILE A 364 -0.47 4.62 11.11
C ILE A 364 -0.74 3.39 10.24
N ALA A 365 -0.38 3.43 8.95
CA ALA A 365 -0.55 2.28 8.06
C ALA A 365 0.25 1.06 8.55
N ILE A 366 1.50 1.26 9.01
CA ILE A 366 2.33 0.21 9.64
C ILE A 366 1.62 -0.36 10.87
N LEU A 367 1.22 0.50 11.80
CA LEU A 367 0.57 0.08 13.04
C LEU A 367 -0.71 -0.69 12.76
N CYS A 368 -1.56 -0.19 11.85
CA CYS A 368 -2.76 -0.89 11.42
C CYS A 368 -2.42 -2.25 10.79
N HIS A 369 -1.41 -2.31 9.91
CA HIS A 369 -0.99 -3.56 9.27
C HIS A 369 -0.51 -4.59 10.30
N MET A 370 0.37 -4.18 11.24
CA MET A 370 0.87 -5.03 12.32
C MET A 370 -0.26 -5.49 13.24
N SER A 371 -1.17 -4.58 13.62
CA SER A 371 -2.33 -4.92 14.47
C SER A 371 -3.25 -5.94 13.80
N LEU A 372 -3.51 -5.79 12.49
CA LEU A 372 -4.35 -6.74 11.78
C LEU A 372 -3.75 -8.12 11.67
N ASN A 373 -2.47 -8.20 11.31
CA ASN A 373 -1.79 -9.50 11.23
C ASN A 373 -1.72 -10.14 12.61
N PHE A 374 -1.46 -9.36 13.67
CA PHE A 374 -1.49 -9.86 15.03
C PHE A 374 -2.88 -10.39 15.43
N ILE A 375 -3.94 -9.64 15.14
CA ILE A 375 -5.34 -10.08 15.38
C ILE A 375 -5.63 -11.35 14.57
N GLY A 376 -5.18 -11.42 13.32
CA GLY A 376 -5.27 -12.60 12.47
C GLY A 376 -4.60 -13.80 13.13
N SER A 377 -3.33 -13.68 13.49
CA SER A 377 -2.57 -14.75 14.16
C SER A 377 -3.23 -15.21 15.46
N LEU A 378 -3.77 -14.28 16.27
CA LEU A 378 -4.53 -14.64 17.47
C LEU A 378 -5.84 -15.38 17.16
N ALA A 379 -6.57 -14.95 16.13
CA ALA A 379 -7.80 -15.60 15.72
C ALA A 379 -7.54 -17.03 15.20
N TRP A 380 -6.45 -17.22 14.46
CA TRP A 380 -6.04 -18.55 13.98
C TRP A 380 -5.54 -19.46 15.10
N ALA A 381 -4.80 -18.92 16.09
CA ALA A 381 -4.35 -19.65 17.27
C ALA A 381 -5.51 -20.32 18.02
N GLY A 382 -6.62 -19.60 18.22
CA GLY A 382 -7.80 -20.14 18.90
C GLY A 382 -8.59 -21.18 18.13
N ALA A 383 -8.50 -21.21 16.79
CA ALA A 383 -9.40 -22.01 15.95
C ALA A 383 -8.87 -23.41 15.61
N ILE A 384 -7.55 -23.60 15.50
CA ILE A 384 -6.96 -24.82 14.91
C ILE A 384 -5.94 -25.49 15.86
N GLY A 385 -5.90 -25.09 17.13
CA GLY A 385 -4.77 -25.46 18.00
C GLY A 385 -3.43 -24.90 17.48
N TYR A 386 -3.51 -23.81 16.70
CA TYR A 386 -2.38 -23.03 16.18
C TYR A 386 -1.73 -22.26 17.36
N PRO A 387 -0.49 -21.79 17.20
CA PRO A 387 0.55 -21.63 18.23
C PRO A 387 0.18 -21.74 19.70
N ALA A 388 0.64 -22.81 20.34
CA ALA A 388 0.52 -22.96 21.80
C ALA A 388 1.44 -21.99 22.56
N THR A 389 2.44 -21.38 21.89
CA THR A 389 3.50 -20.60 22.53
C THR A 389 3.58 -19.16 22.04
N LEU A 390 3.97 -18.24 22.94
CA LEU A 390 4.28 -16.84 22.60
C LEU A 390 5.37 -16.74 21.52
N PHE A 391 6.31 -17.70 21.49
CA PHE A 391 7.40 -17.74 20.54
C PHE A 391 6.90 -17.87 19.09
N GLU A 392 6.03 -18.85 18.83
CA GLU A 392 5.43 -19.04 17.51
C GLU A 392 4.54 -17.85 17.08
N LEU A 393 3.86 -17.19 18.01
CA LEU A 393 3.11 -15.95 17.73
C LEU A 393 4.06 -14.82 17.27
N VAL A 394 5.23 -14.72 17.91
CA VAL A 394 6.28 -13.76 17.53
C VAL A 394 6.85 -14.10 16.16
N MET A 395 7.14 -15.38 15.90
CA MET A 395 7.64 -15.84 14.60
C MET A 395 6.65 -15.57 13.46
N ASN A 396 5.35 -15.82 13.68
CA ASN A 396 4.31 -15.49 12.69
C ASN A 396 4.15 -13.98 12.44
N SER A 397 4.66 -13.14 13.33
CA SER A 397 4.62 -11.68 13.19
C SER A 397 5.89 -11.11 12.55
N TRP A 398 6.84 -11.96 12.15
CA TRP A 398 8.18 -11.51 11.80
C TRP A 398 8.26 -10.80 10.45
N GLY A 399 7.61 -11.34 9.41
CA GLY A 399 7.44 -10.65 8.11
C GLY A 399 6.88 -9.23 8.24
N GLN A 400 6.07 -8.96 9.28
CA GLN A 400 5.53 -7.63 9.57
C GLN A 400 6.60 -6.66 10.09
N LEU A 401 7.49 -7.15 10.94
CA LEU A 401 8.64 -6.39 11.43
C LEU A 401 9.61 -6.08 10.28
N ILE A 402 9.78 -7.01 9.34
CA ILE A 402 10.60 -6.80 8.13
C ILE A 402 10.00 -5.70 7.26
N ILE A 403 8.69 -5.75 6.97
CA ILE A 403 7.98 -4.68 6.24
C ILE A 403 8.11 -3.34 6.98
N ALA A 404 7.92 -3.33 8.31
CA ALA A 404 8.07 -2.12 9.12
C ALA A 404 9.50 -1.54 9.07
N ALA A 405 10.52 -2.39 9.11
CA ALA A 405 11.92 -1.98 8.95
C ALA A 405 12.20 -1.42 7.55
N GLY A 406 11.66 -2.03 6.50
CA GLY A 406 11.77 -1.52 5.12
C GLY A 406 11.02 -0.20 4.91
N LEU A 407 9.89 0.00 5.60
CA LEU A 407 9.20 1.29 5.64
C LEU A 407 10.00 2.36 6.39
N GLY A 408 10.62 2.00 7.52
CA GLY A 408 11.56 2.87 8.22
C GLY A 408 12.73 3.28 7.33
N LEU A 409 13.27 2.32 6.56
CA LEU A 409 14.28 2.58 5.53
C LEU A 409 13.76 3.58 4.49
N ALA A 410 12.58 3.35 3.92
CA ALA A 410 11.95 4.25 2.96
C ALA A 410 11.73 5.67 3.52
N VAL A 411 11.32 5.83 4.79
CA VAL A 411 11.22 7.13 5.47
C VAL A 411 12.55 7.84 5.52
N THR A 412 13.64 7.14 5.84
CA THR A 412 14.96 7.76 5.85
C THR A 412 15.50 8.09 4.47
N LEU A 413 15.03 7.40 3.44
CA LEU A 413 15.50 7.52 2.07
C LEU A 413 14.70 8.56 1.25
N TYR A 414 13.38 8.64 1.45
CA TYR A 414 12.49 9.47 0.62
C TYR A 414 12.23 10.87 1.20
N LEU A 415 12.39 11.05 2.52
CA LEU A 415 12.21 12.36 3.15
C LEU A 415 13.57 13.05 3.29
N PRO A 416 13.86 14.07 2.47
CA PRO A 416 15.14 14.78 2.54
C PRO A 416 15.29 15.47 3.90
N ARG A 417 16.53 15.65 4.34
CA ARG A 417 16.82 16.35 5.58
C ARG A 417 16.68 17.85 5.33
N GLU A 418 15.89 18.51 6.17
CA GLU A 418 15.68 19.97 6.16
C GLU A 418 17.00 20.78 6.17
N ARG A 419 18.07 20.22 6.76
CA ARG A 419 19.40 20.83 6.78
C ARG A 419 20.10 20.87 5.41
N ASP A 420 19.78 19.95 4.51
CA ASP A 420 20.44 19.85 3.20
C ASP A 420 19.84 20.86 2.20
N GLN A 421 18.65 21.39 2.48
CA GLN A 421 18.03 22.45 1.67
C GLN A 421 18.66 23.83 1.90
N VAL A 422 19.20 24.10 3.10
CA VAL A 422 19.78 25.41 3.44
C VAL A 422 21.11 25.65 2.71
N THR A 423 21.84 24.59 2.36
CA THR A 423 23.17 24.70 1.74
C THR A 423 23.13 24.82 0.20
N THR A 424 21.97 24.60 -0.42
CA THR A 424 21.81 24.63 -1.88
C THR A 424 21.04 25.83 -2.39
N ALA A 425 20.50 26.68 -1.50
CA ALA A 425 20.08 28.02 -1.91
C ALA A 425 21.33 28.69 -2.52
N PRO A 426 21.30 29.11 -3.80
CA PRO A 426 22.42 29.83 -4.39
C PRO A 426 22.76 30.96 -3.42
N PRO A 427 24.05 31.15 -3.06
CA PRO A 427 24.44 32.23 -2.16
C PRO A 427 23.73 33.46 -2.72
N ALA A 428 22.80 34.02 -1.91
CA ALA A 428 22.02 35.17 -2.35
C ALA A 428 23.03 36.11 -2.96
N LEU A 429 22.91 36.36 -4.28
CA LEU A 429 23.78 37.29 -4.99
C LEU A 429 23.69 38.55 -4.14
N VAL A 430 24.70 38.74 -3.29
CA VAL A 430 24.84 39.92 -2.47
C VAL A 430 24.99 40.96 -3.54
N ALA A 431 23.90 41.68 -3.78
CA ALA A 431 23.88 42.77 -4.73
C ALA A 431 24.99 43.69 -4.24
N ALA A 432 26.14 43.63 -4.91
CA ALA A 432 27.20 44.59 -4.78
C ALA A 432 26.61 45.89 -5.35
N ALA A 433 25.92 46.63 -4.49
CA ALA A 433 25.72 48.05 -4.64
C ALA A 433 27.00 48.70 -4.08
N GLU A 434 27.98 48.86 -4.96
CA GLU A 434 29.00 49.92 -4.87
C GLU A 434 28.75 50.92 -5.99
#